data_AF-A0A1Y1VNH9-F1
#
_entry.id   AF-A0A1Y1VNH9-F1
#
_cell.length_a   1.000
_cell.length_b   1.000
_cell.length_c   1.000
_cell.angle_alpha   90.00
_cell.angle_beta   90.00
_cell.angle_gamma   90.00
#
_symmetry.space_group_name_H-M   'P 1'
#
loop_
_entity.id
_entity.type
_entity.pdbx_description
1 polymer ?
#
loop_
_entity_poly.entity_id
_entity_poly.type
_entity_poly.pdbx_seq_one_letter_code
_entity_poly.pdbx_strand_id
1 'polypeptide(L)'
;MEEQQQQNENENFESPVIYPPILNKAEKVIFPFYTKFVTKLPFNNFTLILLRILEDIQWLLFSLRENWFEGSSYFHYNIINNLSSKTRFYYQKRIYNKKISLSIINLTLHSIFGYIFAKYYINPYILSKNIILSRGSSMIIEKLFILRFIMLLDIDILKKILRNVESMIIAVVVLFDVLYSYITSFPYYEPNINYASISLAACALYQALFSLICNLHHRNTHTAWLICMFSSILVFPLVWIYARYKYNKLVNEIYKNIQEKKILQKKKISKEYLNKLDSKQLIESMEDIYNKSLPKIKKNMFKNELHCEIACRFIRNNRNPEAYQLMKYIFSEGILQYSDCTKIYINFWFYFYSLRTFLYDNYRKLSSYMDNSEIKNMNQLIEIAKSKKPTSRETFLITLAIHTIEKEEKKLSNGDNHKIEITNTSIEYRLLKSSAIEYHVKALNEVKVLLKSLKASSNIKDTYYYIDCIKNLAKYENKCYSKYNELISKYEKTKSILHLYVIFIVNIMNQPEHAVNYYI
;
A
#
# COMPACT_ATOMS: atom_id res chain seq x y z
N MET A 1 -46.20 -16.95 25.93
CA MET A 1 -45.85 -15.97 26.98
C MET A 1 -44.39 -16.08 27.40
N GLU A 2 -43.82 -17.27 27.55
CA GLU A 2 -42.36 -17.45 27.79
C GLU A 2 -41.48 -17.04 26.59
N GLU A 3 -41.94 -17.19 25.35
CA GLU A 3 -41.22 -16.69 24.16
C GLU A 3 -41.23 -15.16 24.02
N GLN A 4 -42.22 -14.47 24.62
CA GLN A 4 -42.24 -12.99 24.66
C GLN A 4 -41.36 -12.42 25.79
N GLN A 5 -41.05 -13.21 26.82
CA GLN A 5 -40.07 -12.82 27.85
C GLN A 5 -38.62 -12.96 27.34
N GLN A 6 -38.32 -13.94 26.47
CA GLN A 6 -36.99 -14.07 25.87
C GLN A 6 -36.68 -13.02 24.77
N GLN A 7 -37.70 -12.43 24.13
CA GLN A 7 -37.49 -11.29 23.23
C GLN A 7 -37.26 -9.97 23.97
N ASN A 8 -37.87 -9.78 25.16
CA ASN A 8 -37.68 -8.55 25.95
C ASN A 8 -36.37 -8.51 26.78
N GLU A 9 -35.72 -9.65 27.02
CA GLU A 9 -34.41 -9.68 27.71
C GLU A 9 -33.21 -9.42 26.77
N ASN A 10 -33.37 -9.62 25.46
CA ASN A 10 -32.30 -9.35 24.48
C ASN A 10 -32.24 -7.88 24.01
N GLU A 11 -33.26 -7.07 24.26
CA GLU A 11 -33.27 -5.63 23.92
C GLU A 11 -32.65 -4.73 25.01
N ASN A 12 -32.28 -5.25 26.18
CA ASN A 12 -31.78 -4.46 27.31
C ASN A 12 -30.27 -4.56 27.60
N PHE A 13 -29.48 -5.11 26.67
CA PHE A 13 -28.00 -5.12 26.76
C PHE A 13 -27.32 -4.27 25.69
N GLU A 14 -27.93 -3.15 25.27
CA GLU A 14 -27.15 -2.04 24.73
C GLU A 14 -26.61 -1.18 25.88
N SER A 15 -25.53 -1.64 26.51
CA SER A 15 -24.72 -0.72 27.31
C SER A 15 -24.23 0.39 26.37
N PRO A 16 -24.61 1.66 26.55
CA PRO A 16 -24.05 2.72 25.73
C PRO A 16 -22.55 2.70 26.00
N VAL A 17 -21.75 2.47 24.97
CA VAL A 17 -20.32 2.69 25.04
C VAL A 17 -20.16 4.16 25.39
N ILE A 18 -19.91 4.44 26.68
CA ILE A 18 -19.67 5.78 27.21
C ILE A 18 -18.35 6.23 26.60
N TYR A 19 -18.43 6.81 25.41
CA TYR A 19 -17.34 7.61 24.86
C TYR A 19 -17.07 8.72 25.87
N PRO A 20 -15.84 8.91 26.36
CA PRO A 20 -15.54 10.06 27.21
C PRO A 20 -15.95 11.33 26.43
N PRO A 21 -16.90 12.13 26.93
CA PRO A 21 -17.53 13.22 26.17
C PRO A 21 -16.53 14.30 25.71
N ILE A 22 -15.35 14.32 26.33
CA ILE A 22 -14.24 15.20 26.00
C ILE A 22 -13.56 14.79 24.68
N LEU A 23 -13.40 13.49 24.40
CA LEU A 23 -12.81 13.02 23.13
C LEU A 23 -13.73 13.29 21.95
N ASN A 24 -15.05 13.11 22.13
CA ASN A 24 -16.04 13.29 21.06
C ASN A 24 -16.19 14.78 20.66
N LYS A 25 -16.06 15.72 21.63
CA LYS A 25 -16.00 17.16 21.34
C LYS A 25 -14.70 17.58 20.67
N ALA A 26 -13.56 17.07 21.14
CA ALA A 26 -12.26 17.36 20.51
C ALA A 26 -12.19 16.82 19.08
N GLU A 27 -12.68 15.60 18.83
CA GLU A 27 -12.78 15.04 17.48
C GLU A 27 -13.71 15.85 16.58
N LYS A 28 -14.89 16.28 17.06
CA LYS A 28 -15.80 17.12 16.25
C LYS A 28 -15.25 18.49 15.86
N VAL A 29 -14.30 19.05 16.62
CA VAL A 29 -13.70 20.36 16.33
C VAL A 29 -12.37 20.22 15.56
N ILE A 30 -11.51 19.30 16.01
CA ILE A 30 -10.18 19.07 15.42
C ILE A 30 -10.32 18.40 14.05
N PHE A 31 -11.27 17.49 13.85
CA PHE A 31 -11.37 16.71 12.63
C PHE A 31 -11.83 17.54 11.40
N PRO A 32 -12.82 18.44 11.49
CA PRO A 32 -13.14 19.37 10.40
C PRO A 32 -12.03 20.37 10.12
N PHE A 33 -11.37 20.88 11.17
CA PHE A 33 -10.26 21.82 11.01
C PHE A 33 -9.05 21.13 10.34
N TYR A 34 -8.73 19.91 10.75
CA TYR A 34 -7.68 19.07 10.19
C TYR A 34 -7.99 18.66 8.75
N THR A 35 -9.19 18.16 8.45
CA THR A 35 -9.56 17.83 7.06
C THR A 35 -9.49 19.07 6.17
N LYS A 36 -9.95 20.23 6.62
CA LYS A 36 -9.84 21.51 5.89
C LYS A 36 -8.38 21.99 5.75
N PHE A 37 -7.51 21.72 6.72
CA PHE A 37 -6.08 22.03 6.68
C PHE A 37 -5.31 21.09 5.72
N VAL A 38 -5.51 19.78 5.85
CA VAL A 38 -4.86 18.74 5.03
C VAL A 38 -5.32 18.79 3.58
N THR A 39 -6.61 19.06 3.32
CA THR A 39 -7.13 19.21 1.95
C THR A 39 -6.67 20.50 1.27
N LYS A 40 -6.30 21.53 2.05
CA LYS A 40 -5.76 22.80 1.51
C LYS A 40 -4.25 22.82 1.36
N LEU A 41 -3.53 21.92 2.03
CA LEU A 41 -2.08 21.85 1.90
C LEU A 41 -1.71 21.14 0.59
N PRO A 42 -0.97 21.80 -0.32
CA PRO A 42 -0.50 21.19 -1.55
C PRO A 42 0.70 20.29 -1.22
N PHE A 43 0.48 19.24 -0.43
CA PHE A 43 1.49 18.24 -0.18
C PHE A 43 1.63 17.38 -1.44
N ASN A 44 2.39 17.88 -2.40
CA ASN A 44 2.97 16.99 -3.39
C ASN A 44 3.82 15.94 -2.64
N ASN A 45 3.82 14.72 -3.14
CA ASN A 45 4.67 13.61 -2.73
C ASN A 45 6.10 14.02 -2.37
N PHE A 46 6.67 14.94 -3.16
CA PHE A 46 8.00 15.49 -2.92
C PHE A 46 8.10 16.25 -1.59
N THR A 47 7.12 17.10 -1.26
CA THR A 47 7.09 17.86 0.00
C THR A 47 7.00 16.94 1.22
N LEU A 48 6.29 15.82 1.10
CA LEU A 48 6.17 14.82 2.18
C LEU A 48 7.46 14.02 2.36
N ILE A 49 8.09 13.62 1.25
CA ILE A 49 9.43 13.01 1.28
C ILE A 49 10.42 14.01 1.89
N LEU A 50 10.39 15.27 1.47
CA LEU A 50 11.27 16.32 1.99
C LEU A 50 11.02 16.53 3.48
N LEU A 51 9.77 16.63 3.94
CA LEU A 51 9.43 16.74 5.36
C LEU A 51 9.91 15.53 6.16
N ARG A 52 9.83 14.32 5.59
CA ARG A 52 10.33 13.12 6.24
C ARG A 52 11.85 13.06 6.27
N ILE A 53 12.50 13.39 5.16
CA ILE A 53 13.96 13.54 5.09
C ILE A 53 14.40 14.62 6.08
N LEU A 54 13.68 15.73 6.18
CA LEU A 54 13.94 16.78 7.15
C LEU A 54 13.72 16.30 8.58
N GLU A 55 12.69 15.48 8.85
CA GLU A 55 12.47 14.86 10.17
C GLU A 55 13.59 13.88 10.53
N ASP A 56 14.03 13.06 9.58
CA ASP A 56 15.09 12.06 9.77
C ASP A 56 16.49 12.72 9.80
N ILE A 57 16.72 13.79 9.03
CA ILE A 57 17.90 14.67 9.11
C ILE A 57 17.87 15.45 10.41
N GLN A 58 16.72 15.94 10.85
CA GLN A 58 16.58 16.59 12.15
C GLN A 58 16.96 15.61 13.24
N TRP A 59 16.64 14.32 13.11
CA TRP A 59 17.10 13.26 14.01
C TRP A 59 18.62 13.07 13.98
N LEU A 60 19.21 12.98 12.79
CA LEU A 60 20.65 12.92 12.63
C LEU A 60 21.29 14.15 13.28
N LEU A 61 20.88 15.36 12.92
CA LEU A 61 21.33 16.62 13.52
C LEU A 61 21.07 16.70 15.03
N PHE A 62 20.00 16.09 15.54
CA PHE A 62 19.69 16.06 16.96
C PHE A 62 20.64 15.14 17.72
N SER A 63 20.99 13.97 17.17
CA SER A 63 22.05 13.12 17.70
C SER A 63 23.44 13.79 17.63
N LEU A 64 23.64 14.68 16.66
CA LEU A 64 24.87 15.47 16.51
C LEU A 64 24.89 16.72 17.40
N ARG A 65 23.73 17.19 17.87
CA ARG A 65 23.53 18.42 18.64
C ARG A 65 24.39 18.45 19.90
N GLU A 66 24.54 17.31 20.58
CA GLU A 66 25.32 17.24 21.83
C GLU A 66 26.80 17.57 21.60
N ASN A 67 27.40 17.00 20.56
CA ASN A 67 28.81 17.20 20.24
C ASN A 67 29.08 18.60 19.64
N TRP A 68 28.11 19.15 18.92
CA TRP A 68 28.20 20.51 18.39
C TRP A 68 28.18 21.57 19.49
N PHE A 69 27.38 21.37 20.55
CA PHE A 69 27.33 22.31 21.66
C PHE A 69 28.54 22.24 22.59
N GLU A 70 29.20 21.08 22.72
CA GLU A 70 30.51 21.00 23.37
C GLU A 70 31.59 21.73 22.56
N GLY A 71 31.63 21.57 21.23
CA GLY A 71 32.55 22.33 20.37
C GLY A 71 32.30 23.85 20.37
N SER A 72 31.03 24.27 20.31
CA SER A 72 30.63 25.68 20.47
C SER A 72 30.98 26.23 21.85
N SER A 73 30.89 25.39 22.90
CA SER A 73 31.31 25.79 24.23
C SER A 73 32.80 26.08 24.28
N TYR A 74 33.63 25.40 23.49
CA TYR A 74 35.06 25.69 23.35
C TYR A 74 35.33 27.05 22.69
N PHE A 75 34.56 27.40 21.65
CA PHE A 75 34.66 28.70 20.99
C PHE A 75 34.17 29.83 21.92
N HIS A 76 33.10 29.60 22.66
CA HIS A 76 32.61 30.54 23.67
C HIS A 76 33.45 30.55 24.94
N TYR A 77 34.22 29.50 25.25
CA TYR A 77 35.03 29.38 26.45
C TYR A 77 36.05 30.52 26.53
N ASN A 78 36.71 30.83 25.41
CA ASN A 78 37.66 31.95 25.35
C ASN A 78 36.98 33.32 25.57
N ILE A 79 35.77 33.51 25.07
CA ILE A 79 35.00 34.76 25.27
C ILE A 79 34.48 34.84 26.71
N ILE A 80 34.01 33.72 27.26
CA ILE A 80 33.44 33.60 28.59
C ILE A 80 34.52 33.75 29.68
N ASN A 81 35.75 33.31 29.41
CA ASN A 81 36.87 33.45 30.33
C ASN A 81 37.31 34.90 30.55
N ASN A 82 37.03 35.79 29.60
CA ASN A 82 37.31 37.22 29.71
C ASN A 82 36.21 38.01 30.45
N LEU A 83 35.06 37.38 30.78
CA LEU A 83 33.98 38.01 31.54
C LEU A 83 34.17 37.86 33.06
N SER A 84 33.70 38.86 33.83
CA SER A 84 33.66 38.79 35.29
C SER A 84 32.81 37.61 35.79
N SER A 85 33.12 37.10 36.99
CA SER A 85 32.49 35.88 37.56
C SER A 85 30.96 35.97 37.61
N LYS A 86 30.42 37.13 38.00
CA LYS A 86 28.97 37.39 38.03
C LYS A 86 28.37 37.35 36.62
N THR A 87 28.98 38.02 35.66
CA THR A 87 28.51 38.06 34.26
C THR A 87 28.61 36.68 33.60
N ARG A 88 29.67 35.91 33.90
CA ARG A 88 29.85 34.52 33.47
C ARG A 88 28.71 33.62 33.95
N PHE A 89 28.34 33.70 35.23
CA PHE A 89 27.24 32.92 35.78
C PHE A 89 25.89 33.27 35.11
N TYR A 90 25.58 34.56 34.95
CA TYR A 90 24.35 34.99 34.28
C TYR A 90 24.31 34.57 32.81
N TYR A 91 25.43 34.65 32.10
CA TYR A 91 25.53 34.25 30.71
C TYR A 91 25.36 32.74 30.54
N GLN A 92 26.04 31.92 31.37
CA GLN A 92 25.88 30.46 31.40
C GLN A 92 24.43 30.06 31.72
N LYS A 93 23.82 30.68 32.74
CA LYS A 93 22.42 30.45 33.10
C LYS A 93 21.47 30.82 31.96
N ARG A 94 21.72 31.93 31.25
CA ARG A 94 20.91 32.37 30.10
C ARG A 94 21.02 31.42 28.91
N ILE A 95 22.23 30.95 28.58
CA ILE A 95 22.45 29.95 27.53
C ILE A 95 21.76 28.64 27.89
N TYR A 96 21.93 28.18 29.14
CA TYR A 96 21.31 26.95 29.63
C TYR A 96 19.78 27.01 29.54
N ASN A 97 19.17 28.10 30.02
CA ASN A 97 17.73 28.31 29.92
C ASN A 97 17.25 28.36 28.47
N LYS A 98 18.01 29.00 27.55
CA LYS A 98 17.69 28.98 26.12
C LYS A 98 17.75 27.58 25.52
N LYS A 99 18.72 26.75 25.93
CA LYS A 99 18.83 25.35 25.49
C LYS A 99 17.61 24.55 25.92
N ILE A 100 17.23 24.66 27.19
CA ILE A 100 16.04 24.00 27.75
C ILE A 100 14.79 24.46 27.02
N SER A 101 14.59 25.78 26.84
CA SER A 101 13.38 26.28 26.16
C SER A 101 13.28 25.79 24.72
N LEU A 102 14.40 25.77 23.98
CA LEU A 102 14.43 25.26 22.61
C LEU A 102 14.12 23.76 22.56
N SER A 103 14.65 23.00 23.52
CA SER A 103 14.37 21.56 23.64
C SER A 103 12.92 21.27 24.00
N ILE A 104 12.31 22.04 24.91
CA ILE A 104 10.88 21.92 25.24
C ILE A 104 10.03 22.25 24.01
N ILE A 105 10.35 23.33 23.28
CA ILE A 105 9.63 23.68 22.05
C ILE A 105 9.76 22.56 21.01
N ASN A 106 10.97 22.03 20.79
CA ASN A 106 11.20 20.92 19.87
C ASN A 106 10.44 19.66 20.31
N LEU A 107 10.45 19.31 21.59
CA LEU A 107 9.70 18.18 22.14
C LEU A 107 8.21 18.37 21.91
N THR A 108 7.69 19.58 22.16
CA THR A 108 6.26 19.90 22.01
C THR A 108 5.85 19.82 20.55
N LEU A 109 6.61 20.43 19.65
CA LEU A 109 6.37 20.36 18.21
C LEU A 109 6.48 18.92 17.71
N HIS A 110 7.53 18.18 18.07
CA HIS A 110 7.68 16.79 17.69
C HIS A 110 6.54 15.93 18.23
N SER A 111 6.07 16.20 19.45
CA SER A 111 4.96 15.47 20.07
C SER A 111 3.65 15.71 19.33
N ILE A 112 3.34 16.98 19.04
CA ILE A 112 2.12 17.37 18.32
C ILE A 112 2.15 16.82 16.89
N PHE A 113 3.23 17.09 16.14
CA PHE A 113 3.36 16.62 14.77
C PHE A 113 3.43 15.10 14.69
N GLY A 114 4.26 14.47 15.52
CA GLY A 114 4.44 13.03 15.54
C GLY A 114 3.16 12.29 15.94
N TYR A 115 2.42 12.78 16.93
CA TYR A 115 1.12 12.22 17.29
C TYR A 115 0.09 12.36 16.15
N ILE A 116 -0.01 13.54 15.54
CA ILE A 116 -0.92 13.79 14.41
C ILE A 116 -0.54 12.90 13.21
N PHE A 117 0.75 12.82 12.86
CA PHE A 117 1.24 12.00 11.76
C PHE A 117 1.14 10.49 12.03
N ALA A 118 1.32 10.04 13.28
CA ALA A 118 1.21 8.63 13.65
C ALA A 118 -0.25 8.16 13.68
N LYS A 119 -1.16 9.03 14.14
CA LYS A 119 -2.56 8.68 14.36
C LYS A 119 -3.46 8.93 13.15
N TYR A 120 -3.24 10.01 12.40
CA TYR A 120 -4.17 10.49 11.37
C TYR A 120 -3.59 10.55 9.96
N TYR A 121 -2.28 10.42 9.78
CA TYR A 121 -1.64 10.31 8.46
C TYR A 121 -1.45 8.85 8.04
N ILE A 122 -2.53 8.07 8.11
CA ILE A 122 -2.60 6.77 7.46
C ILE A 122 -3.47 6.96 6.25
N ASN A 123 -2.86 6.89 5.08
CA ASN A 123 -3.62 6.61 3.90
C ASN A 123 -3.75 5.08 3.80
N PRO A 124 -4.94 4.53 4.09
CA PRO A 124 -5.13 3.09 4.04
C PRO A 124 -5.26 2.59 2.59
N TYR A 125 -5.40 3.50 1.61
CA TYR A 125 -5.52 3.16 0.19
C TYR A 125 -4.14 2.91 -0.44
N ILE A 126 -3.81 1.64 -0.66
CA ILE A 126 -2.51 1.17 -1.16
C ILE A 126 -2.18 1.67 -2.57
N LEU A 127 -3.20 1.90 -3.40
CA LEU A 127 -3.03 2.18 -4.83
C LEU A 127 -2.96 3.66 -5.21
N SER A 128 -3.16 4.59 -4.27
CA SER A 128 -2.99 6.01 -4.57
C SER A 128 -1.50 6.28 -4.84
N LYS A 129 -1.15 6.44 -6.12
CA LYS A 129 0.23 6.75 -6.56
C LYS A 129 0.74 8.07 -5.96
N ASN A 130 -0.18 8.95 -5.56
CA ASN A 130 0.13 10.29 -5.07
C ASN A 130 0.49 10.35 -3.57
N ILE A 131 0.63 9.21 -2.89
CA ILE A 131 0.99 9.18 -1.46
C ILE A 131 2.10 8.14 -1.26
N ILE A 132 3.33 8.56 -1.50
CA ILE A 132 4.55 7.75 -1.36
C ILE A 132 4.75 7.28 0.11
N LEU A 133 4.23 8.05 1.07
CA LEU A 133 4.22 7.71 2.49
C LEU A 133 3.02 6.85 2.93
N SER A 134 2.30 6.20 2.02
CA SER A 134 1.23 5.26 2.39
C SER A 134 1.82 4.08 3.19
N ARG A 135 1.16 3.68 4.29
CA ARG A 135 1.76 2.84 5.35
C ARG A 135 0.92 1.59 5.61
N GLY A 136 1.59 0.44 5.73
CA GLY A 136 0.95 -0.86 5.99
C GLY A 136 0.81 -1.20 7.47
N SER A 137 1.68 -0.67 8.34
CA SER A 137 1.60 -0.90 9.78
C SER A 137 2.13 0.29 10.58
N SER A 138 1.25 0.88 11.37
CA SER A 138 1.50 2.15 12.04
C SER A 138 1.65 2.02 13.57
N MET A 139 1.38 0.85 14.13
CA MET A 139 1.67 0.55 15.54
C MET A 139 3.18 0.61 15.82
N ILE A 140 4.01 0.21 14.84
CA ILE A 140 5.45 0.41 14.92
C ILE A 140 5.76 1.91 14.99
N ILE A 141 5.09 2.76 14.22
CA ILE A 141 5.35 4.20 14.23
C ILE A 141 4.90 4.86 15.53
N GLU A 142 3.81 4.41 16.15
CA GLU A 142 3.41 4.86 17.49
C GLU A 142 4.45 4.44 18.55
N LYS A 143 4.92 3.19 18.51
CA LYS A 143 6.03 2.73 19.37
C LYS A 143 7.29 3.56 19.13
N LEU A 144 7.65 3.77 17.87
CA LEU A 144 8.79 4.60 17.48
C LEU A 144 8.60 6.04 17.94
N PHE A 145 7.40 6.60 17.87
CA PHE A 145 7.10 7.94 18.36
C PHE A 145 7.28 8.02 19.88
N ILE A 146 6.79 7.04 20.63
CA ILE A 146 6.99 6.96 22.08
C ILE A 146 8.47 6.81 22.41
N LEU A 147 9.20 5.94 21.70
CA LEU A 147 10.64 5.75 21.85
C LEU A 147 11.42 7.03 21.52
N ARG A 148 11.02 7.75 20.47
CA ARG A 148 11.57 9.05 20.10
C ARG A 148 11.29 10.11 21.17
N PHE A 149 10.08 10.10 21.74
CA PHE A 149 9.71 10.98 22.85
C PHE A 149 10.55 10.68 24.10
N ILE A 150 10.76 9.41 24.44
CA ILE A 150 11.65 8.99 25.54
C ILE A 150 13.08 9.46 25.29
N MET A 151 13.62 9.28 24.08
CA MET A 151 14.97 9.76 23.75
C MET A 151 15.11 11.29 23.84
N LEU A 152 14.08 12.03 23.40
CA LEU A 152 14.07 13.49 23.53
C LEU A 152 13.98 13.95 25.00
N LEU A 153 13.25 13.22 25.84
CA LEU A 153 13.22 13.46 27.29
C LEU A 153 14.56 13.09 27.95
N ASP A 154 15.22 12.02 27.47
CA ASP A 154 16.45 11.50 28.05
C ASP A 154 17.60 12.50 27.94
N ILE A 155 17.71 13.14 26.78
CA ILE A 155 18.80 14.07 26.45
C ILE A 155 18.79 15.33 27.33
N ASP A 156 17.63 15.87 27.72
CA ASP A 156 17.57 17.17 28.42
C ASP A 156 17.11 17.09 29.88
N ILE A 157 16.24 16.14 30.23
CA ILE A 157 15.67 16.03 31.58
C ILE A 157 16.36 14.90 32.35
N LEU A 158 16.50 13.71 31.76
CA LEU A 158 17.12 12.59 32.45
C LEU A 158 18.62 12.79 32.65
N LYS A 159 19.35 13.49 31.76
CA LYS A 159 20.76 13.85 32.02
C LYS A 159 20.99 14.71 33.28
N LYS A 160 19.96 15.37 33.80
CA LYS A 160 20.04 16.09 35.08
C LYS A 160 19.98 15.13 36.28
N ILE A 161 19.46 13.92 36.08
CA ILE A 161 19.16 12.92 37.11
C ILE A 161 20.11 11.72 37.00
N LEU A 162 20.33 11.23 35.79
CA LEU A 162 21.14 10.07 35.43
C LEU A 162 22.58 10.48 35.09
N ARG A 163 23.52 9.56 35.30
CA ARG A 163 24.90 9.73 34.82
C ARG A 163 24.92 9.66 33.29
N ASN A 164 25.89 10.32 32.65
CA ASN A 164 26.05 10.34 31.19
C ASN A 164 26.11 8.92 30.56
N VAL A 165 26.65 7.94 31.28
CA VAL A 165 26.75 6.56 30.79
C VAL A 165 25.38 5.86 30.82
N GLU A 166 24.56 6.09 31.84
CA GLU A 166 23.26 5.44 32.02
C GLU A 166 22.26 5.88 30.94
N SER A 167 22.19 7.19 30.65
CA SER A 167 21.36 7.71 29.56
C SER A 167 21.80 7.17 28.20
N MET A 168 23.11 7.03 27.95
CA MET A 168 23.60 6.42 26.71
C MET A 168 23.22 4.94 26.58
N ILE A 169 23.23 4.17 27.67
CA ILE A 169 22.78 2.78 27.66
C ILE A 169 21.28 2.71 27.32
N ILE A 170 20.45 3.56 27.92
CA ILE A 170 19.01 3.64 27.62
C ILE A 170 18.80 3.97 26.14
N ALA A 171 19.50 4.97 25.61
CA ALA A 171 19.43 5.36 24.20
C ALA A 171 19.81 4.20 23.27
N VAL A 172 20.86 3.43 23.57
CA VAL A 172 21.28 2.26 22.79
C VAL A 172 20.19 1.18 22.78
N VAL A 173 19.63 0.85 23.94
CA VAL A 173 18.55 -0.16 24.06
C VAL A 173 17.32 0.25 23.26
N VAL A 174 16.93 1.52 23.38
CA VAL A 174 15.79 2.09 22.64
C VAL A 174 16.05 2.05 21.13
N LEU A 175 17.20 2.50 20.66
CA LEU A 175 17.55 2.49 19.24
C LEU A 175 17.66 1.06 18.67
N PHE A 176 18.09 0.09 19.49
CA PHE A 176 18.10 -1.30 19.11
C PHE A 176 16.68 -1.85 18.89
N ASP A 177 15.75 -1.56 19.79
CA ASP A 177 14.33 -1.96 19.65
C ASP A 177 13.66 -1.30 18.43
N VAL A 178 13.97 -0.01 18.20
CA VAL A 178 13.57 0.74 17.00
C VAL A 178 14.04 0.01 15.73
N LEU A 179 15.33 -0.30 15.65
CA LEU A 179 15.94 -0.96 14.50
C LEU A 179 15.33 -2.35 14.28
N TYR A 180 15.19 -3.13 15.35
CA TYR A 180 14.56 -4.45 15.32
C TYR A 180 13.12 -4.38 14.79
N SER A 181 12.34 -3.41 15.26
CA SER A 181 10.95 -3.19 14.82
C SER A 181 10.87 -2.82 13.34
N TYR A 182 11.76 -1.98 12.82
CA TYR A 182 11.80 -1.66 11.38
C TYR A 182 12.16 -2.89 10.53
N ILE A 183 13.17 -3.64 10.97
CA ILE A 183 13.70 -4.82 10.29
C ILE A 183 12.69 -5.98 10.23
N THR A 184 11.78 -6.07 11.21
CA THR A 184 10.77 -7.13 11.28
C THR A 184 9.48 -6.74 10.56
N SER A 185 9.06 -5.48 10.68
CA SER A 185 7.75 -5.03 10.22
C SER A 185 7.71 -4.37 8.85
N PHE A 186 8.82 -3.80 8.37
CA PHE A 186 8.90 -3.00 7.14
C PHE A 186 7.69 -2.05 6.99
N PRO A 187 7.51 -1.00 7.81
CA PRO A 187 6.22 -0.32 7.98
C PRO A 187 5.67 0.40 6.73
N TYR A 188 6.51 0.75 5.76
CA TYR A 188 6.12 1.48 4.55
C TYR A 188 5.78 0.54 3.40
N TYR A 189 4.82 0.91 2.55
CA TYR A 189 4.54 0.11 1.36
C TYR A 189 5.69 0.13 0.34
N GLU A 190 6.47 1.22 0.30
CA GLU A 190 7.60 1.35 -0.62
C GLU A 190 8.86 0.73 0.00
N PRO A 191 9.47 -0.29 -0.63
CA PRO A 191 10.61 -0.99 -0.06
C PRO A 191 11.82 -0.07 0.15
N ASN A 192 12.08 0.84 -0.79
CA ASN A 192 13.22 1.76 -0.71
C ASN A 192 13.15 2.69 0.51
N ILE A 193 11.94 3.12 0.91
CA ILE A 193 11.76 3.95 2.11
C ILE A 193 12.07 3.13 3.36
N ASN A 194 11.64 1.87 3.42
CA ASN A 194 12.01 1.00 4.54
C ASN A 194 13.53 0.82 4.63
N TYR A 195 14.22 0.60 3.51
CA TYR A 195 15.67 0.44 3.50
C TYR A 195 16.37 1.70 4.01
N ALA A 196 15.93 2.88 3.56
CA ALA A 196 16.43 4.17 4.04
C ALA A 196 16.22 4.33 5.55
N SER A 197 15.00 4.08 6.05
CA SER A 197 14.68 4.21 7.47
C SER A 197 15.44 3.23 8.34
N ILE A 198 15.64 1.98 7.89
CA ILE A 198 16.46 0.98 8.59
C ILE A 198 17.93 1.44 8.64
N SER A 199 18.47 1.93 7.52
CA SER A 199 19.84 2.45 7.48
C SER A 199 20.05 3.65 8.40
N LEU A 200 19.10 4.59 8.44
CA LEU A 200 19.15 5.73 9.35
C LEU A 200 19.09 5.31 10.82
N ALA A 201 18.18 4.39 11.18
CA ALA A 201 18.11 3.85 12.53
C ALA A 201 19.39 3.13 12.93
N ALA A 202 20.01 2.38 12.02
CA ALA A 202 21.27 1.71 12.27
C ALA A 202 22.45 2.69 12.41
N CYS A 203 22.50 3.76 11.62
CA CYS A 203 23.48 4.81 11.79
C CYS A 203 23.34 5.50 13.16
N ALA A 204 22.11 5.80 13.59
CA ALA A 204 21.88 6.37 14.91
C ALA A 204 22.31 5.42 16.04
N LEU A 205 21.99 4.12 15.92
CA LEU A 205 22.44 3.11 16.89
C LEU A 205 23.97 3.00 16.94
N TYR A 206 24.61 2.98 15.77
CA TYR A 206 26.07 2.95 15.65
C TYR A 206 26.71 4.17 16.31
N GLN A 207 26.14 5.36 16.08
CA GLN A 207 26.62 6.60 16.71
C GLN A 207 26.47 6.58 18.23
N ALA A 208 25.33 6.10 18.74
CA ALA A 208 25.11 5.96 20.17
C ALA A 208 26.09 4.96 20.82
N LEU A 209 26.31 3.80 20.19
CA LEU A 209 27.28 2.79 20.65
C LEU A 209 28.71 3.33 20.64
N PHE A 210 29.10 4.00 19.56
CA PHE A 210 30.44 4.58 19.45
C PHE A 210 30.67 5.67 20.52
N SER A 211 29.68 6.54 20.73
CA SER A 211 29.73 7.58 21.77
C SER A 211 29.84 6.98 23.18
N LEU A 212 29.08 5.91 23.46
CA LEU A 212 29.17 5.16 24.71
C LEU A 212 30.58 4.61 24.93
N ILE A 213 31.18 3.98 23.91
CA ILE A 213 32.54 3.44 23.98
C ILE A 213 33.57 4.54 24.24
N CYS A 214 33.47 5.67 23.54
CA CYS A 214 34.39 6.80 23.73
C CYS A 214 34.29 7.40 25.12
N ASN A 215 33.08 7.52 25.67
CA ASN A 215 32.86 8.01 27.03
C ASN A 215 33.42 7.06 28.09
N LEU A 216 33.29 5.75 27.89
CA LEU A 216 33.87 4.75 28.79
C LEU A 216 35.41 4.80 28.82
N HIS A 217 36.04 5.22 27.72
CA HIS A 217 37.50 5.29 27.60
C HIS A 217 38.08 6.68 27.82
N HIS A 218 37.27 7.67 28.21
CA HIS A 218 37.69 9.07 28.39
C HIS A 218 38.52 9.65 27.24
N ARG A 219 38.25 9.23 25.98
CA ARG A 219 38.97 9.73 24.80
C ARG A 219 38.47 11.11 24.38
N ASN A 220 39.33 11.88 23.70
CA ASN A 220 38.98 13.19 23.14
C ASN A 220 37.71 13.09 22.28
N THR A 221 36.65 13.79 22.70
CA THR A 221 35.30 13.68 22.15
C THR A 221 35.22 14.19 20.71
N HIS A 222 36.07 15.13 20.32
CA HIS A 222 35.99 15.77 19.01
C HIS A 222 36.49 14.88 17.86
N THR A 223 37.66 14.25 18.00
CA THR A 223 38.22 13.37 16.95
C THR A 223 37.39 12.09 16.81
N ALA A 224 36.96 11.54 17.95
CA ALA A 224 36.00 10.45 18.02
C ALA A 224 34.72 10.77 17.22
N TRP A 225 34.16 11.95 17.41
CA TRP A 225 32.95 12.37 16.70
C TRP A 225 33.13 12.45 15.18
N LEU A 226 34.24 13.04 14.70
CA LEU A 226 34.53 13.08 13.27
C LEU A 226 34.63 11.68 12.66
N ILE A 227 35.34 10.77 13.33
CA ILE A 227 35.46 9.37 12.91
C ILE A 227 34.08 8.72 12.86
N CYS A 228 33.24 8.95 13.87
CA CYS A 228 31.88 8.43 13.94
C CYS A 228 31.01 8.90 12.77
N MET A 229 31.09 10.18 12.43
CA MET A 229 30.38 10.78 11.29
C MET A 229 30.80 10.17 9.96
N PHE A 230 32.10 10.10 9.69
CA PHE A 230 32.60 9.52 8.43
C PHE A 230 32.33 8.01 8.33
N SER A 231 32.45 7.26 9.43
CA SER A 231 32.13 5.84 9.43
C SER A 231 30.63 5.56 9.28
N SER A 232 29.74 6.46 9.72
CA SER A 232 28.29 6.34 9.49
C SER A 232 27.92 6.35 8.00
N ILE A 233 28.72 7.04 7.17
CA ILE A 233 28.55 7.05 5.70
C ILE A 233 28.75 5.64 5.12
N LEU A 234 29.64 4.83 5.71
CA LEU A 234 29.88 3.44 5.29
C LEU A 234 28.83 2.47 5.85
N VAL A 235 28.31 2.73 7.05
CA VAL A 235 27.25 1.91 7.67
C VAL A 235 25.96 1.95 6.84
N PHE A 236 25.59 3.13 6.34
CA PHE A 236 24.35 3.33 5.58
C PHE A 236 24.15 2.36 4.39
N PRO A 237 25.08 2.25 3.41
CA PRO A 237 24.94 1.35 2.27
C PRO A 237 25.01 -0.13 2.66
N LEU A 238 25.83 -0.50 3.65
CA LEU A 238 25.92 -1.88 4.14
C LEU A 238 24.57 -2.35 4.71
N VAL A 239 23.96 -1.53 5.55
CA VAL A 239 22.65 -1.81 6.14
C VAL A 239 21.55 -1.80 5.07
N TRP A 240 21.65 -0.93 4.07
CA TRP A 240 20.70 -0.89 2.96
C TRP A 240 20.68 -2.22 2.18
N ILE A 241 21.87 -2.74 1.85
CA ILE A 241 22.03 -4.03 1.15
C ILE A 241 21.45 -5.17 2.01
N TYR A 242 21.76 -5.17 3.31
CA TYR A 242 21.22 -6.15 4.25
C TYR A 242 19.69 -6.10 4.35
N ALA A 243 19.10 -4.91 4.46
CA ALA A 243 17.66 -4.72 4.54
C ALA A 243 16.95 -5.23 3.27
N ARG A 244 17.52 -4.94 2.10
CA ARG A 244 17.04 -5.45 0.80
C ARG A 244 17.10 -6.98 0.72
N TYR A 245 18.22 -7.57 1.13
CA TYR A 245 18.38 -9.02 1.19
C TYR A 245 17.31 -9.65 2.09
N LYS A 246 17.12 -9.11 3.30
CA LYS A 246 16.17 -9.63 4.27
C LYS A 246 14.72 -9.53 3.78
N TYR A 247 14.33 -8.40 3.19
CA TYR A 247 13.00 -8.22 2.60
C TYR A 247 12.73 -9.25 1.49
N ASN A 248 13.66 -9.39 0.55
CA ASN A 248 13.52 -10.35 -0.54
C ASN A 248 13.46 -11.79 -0.04
N LYS A 249 14.30 -12.15 0.95
CA LYS A 249 14.28 -13.48 1.58
C LYS A 249 12.91 -13.79 2.19
N LEU A 250 12.33 -12.85 2.93
CA LEU A 250 11.02 -13.00 3.57
C LEU A 250 9.91 -13.21 2.52
N VAL A 251 9.87 -12.36 1.50
CA VAL A 251 8.85 -12.44 0.44
C VAL A 251 8.99 -13.75 -0.35
N ASN A 252 10.22 -14.15 -0.71
CA ASN A 252 10.49 -15.39 -1.41
C ASN A 252 10.12 -16.63 -0.59
N GLU A 253 10.37 -16.62 0.73
CA GLU A 253 9.97 -17.71 1.64
C GLU A 253 8.45 -17.88 1.67
N ILE A 254 7.70 -16.79 1.75
CA ILE A 254 6.22 -16.81 1.74
C ILE A 254 5.71 -17.36 0.40
N TYR A 255 6.22 -16.87 -0.73
CA TYR A 255 5.79 -17.36 -2.04
C TYR A 255 6.18 -18.82 -2.30
N LYS A 256 7.36 -19.24 -1.84
CA LYS A 256 7.75 -20.66 -1.86
C LYS A 256 6.78 -21.50 -1.03
N ASN A 257 6.41 -21.05 0.17
CA ASN A 257 5.43 -21.74 1.01
C ASN A 257 4.05 -21.85 0.34
N ILE A 258 3.59 -20.79 -0.33
CA ILE A 258 2.34 -20.79 -1.11
C ILE A 258 2.40 -21.79 -2.26
N GLN A 259 3.49 -21.79 -3.03
CA GLN A 259 3.69 -22.72 -4.14
C GLN A 259 3.71 -24.17 -3.65
N GLU A 260 4.48 -24.47 -2.60
CA GLU A 260 4.53 -25.80 -2.00
C GLU A 260 3.16 -26.26 -1.50
N LYS A 261 2.40 -25.37 -0.84
CA LYS A 261 1.04 -25.70 -0.39
C LYS A 261 0.11 -26.01 -1.55
N LYS A 262 0.16 -25.23 -2.64
CA LYS A 262 -0.61 -25.50 -3.87
C LYS A 262 -0.20 -26.83 -4.52
N ILE A 263 1.08 -27.18 -4.54
CA ILE A 263 1.58 -28.47 -5.04
C ILE A 263 1.07 -29.61 -4.15
N LEU A 264 1.11 -29.47 -2.83
CA LEU A 264 0.61 -30.48 -1.89
C LEU A 264 -0.90 -30.68 -2.02
N GLN A 265 -1.67 -29.60 -2.21
CA GLN A 265 -3.10 -29.69 -2.50
C GLN A 265 -3.33 -30.47 -3.79
N LYS A 266 -2.63 -30.14 -4.88
CA LYS A 266 -2.72 -30.89 -6.16
C LYS A 266 -2.35 -32.36 -6.01
N LYS A 267 -1.28 -32.69 -5.26
CA LYS A 267 -0.83 -34.08 -5.03
C LYS A 267 -1.79 -34.90 -4.17
N LYS A 268 -2.42 -34.29 -3.15
CA LYS A 268 -3.47 -34.97 -2.36
C LYS A 268 -4.68 -35.28 -3.22
N ILE A 269 -5.13 -34.30 -4.02
CA ILE A 269 -6.22 -34.50 -4.98
C ILE A 269 -5.84 -35.65 -5.92
N SER A 270 -4.66 -35.66 -6.53
CA SER A 270 -4.30 -36.68 -7.52
C SER A 270 -4.16 -38.09 -6.95
N LYS A 271 -3.64 -38.26 -5.72
CA LYS A 271 -3.33 -39.59 -5.17
C LYS A 271 -4.55 -40.30 -4.55
N GLU A 272 -5.51 -39.53 -4.02
CA GLU A 272 -6.79 -40.07 -3.50
C GLU A 272 -7.85 -40.21 -4.60
N TYR A 273 -7.86 -39.35 -5.63
CA TYR A 273 -8.81 -39.44 -6.75
C TYR A 273 -8.47 -40.52 -7.78
N LEU A 274 -7.20 -40.69 -8.16
CA LEU A 274 -6.82 -41.70 -9.16
C LEU A 274 -7.06 -43.14 -8.69
N ASN A 275 -7.07 -43.37 -7.38
CA ASN A 275 -7.28 -44.71 -6.81
C ASN A 275 -8.77 -45.07 -6.62
N LYS A 276 -9.71 -44.16 -6.91
CA LYS A 276 -11.16 -44.36 -6.68
C LYS A 276 -12.04 -44.22 -7.92
N LEU A 277 -11.47 -43.95 -9.09
CA LEU A 277 -12.27 -43.65 -10.29
C LEU A 277 -12.42 -44.85 -11.21
N ASP A 278 -13.57 -45.53 -11.08
CA ASP A 278 -14.14 -46.35 -12.14
C ASP A 278 -14.92 -45.45 -13.12
N SER A 279 -14.85 -45.74 -14.42
CA SER A 279 -15.06 -44.77 -15.52
C SER A 279 -16.42 -44.05 -15.58
N LYS A 280 -17.46 -44.52 -14.88
CA LYS A 280 -18.81 -43.90 -14.82
C LYS A 280 -19.01 -42.90 -13.67
N GLN A 281 -18.25 -42.99 -12.58
CA GLN A 281 -18.36 -42.06 -11.44
C GLN A 281 -17.61 -40.73 -11.66
N LEU A 282 -16.92 -40.60 -12.78
CA LEU A 282 -16.07 -39.46 -13.09
C LEU A 282 -16.86 -38.14 -13.25
N ILE A 283 -18.10 -38.22 -13.74
CA ILE A 283 -18.98 -37.06 -13.95
C ILE A 283 -19.63 -36.61 -12.63
N GLU A 284 -20.15 -37.53 -11.80
CA GLU A 284 -20.64 -37.20 -10.45
C GLU A 284 -19.53 -36.70 -9.53
N SER A 285 -18.31 -37.24 -9.68
CA SER A 285 -17.13 -36.77 -8.94
C SER A 285 -16.70 -35.35 -9.33
N MET A 286 -17.01 -34.86 -10.54
CA MET A 286 -16.70 -33.49 -10.95
C MET A 286 -17.58 -32.45 -10.25
N GLU A 287 -18.86 -32.77 -10.03
CA GLU A 287 -19.77 -31.96 -9.19
C GLU A 287 -19.35 -32.02 -7.71
N ASP A 288 -18.91 -33.20 -7.24
CA ASP A 288 -18.40 -33.38 -5.88
C ASP A 288 -17.04 -32.69 -5.65
N ILE A 289 -16.17 -32.57 -6.67
CA ILE A 289 -14.92 -31.77 -6.63
C ILE A 289 -15.23 -30.27 -6.51
N TYR A 290 -16.29 -29.81 -7.16
CA TYR A 290 -16.73 -28.42 -7.07
C TYR A 290 -17.26 -28.10 -5.66
N ASN A 291 -17.91 -29.08 -5.02
CA ASN A 291 -18.61 -28.90 -3.74
C ASN A 291 -17.81 -29.31 -2.49
N LYS A 292 -16.87 -30.28 -2.56
CA LYS A 292 -16.07 -30.70 -1.41
C LYS A 292 -14.88 -29.78 -1.19
N SER A 293 -14.93 -29.05 -0.07
CA SER A 293 -13.84 -28.20 0.41
C SER A 293 -12.50 -28.95 0.41
N LEU A 294 -11.53 -28.43 -0.34
CA LEU A 294 -10.16 -28.96 -0.42
C LEU A 294 -9.60 -29.33 0.97
N PRO A 295 -8.90 -30.47 1.11
CA PRO A 295 -8.35 -30.89 2.40
C PRO A 295 -7.41 -29.82 2.96
N LYS A 296 -7.73 -29.30 4.15
CA LYS A 296 -6.96 -28.25 4.83
C LYS A 296 -5.58 -28.78 5.22
N ILE A 297 -4.56 -28.49 4.40
CA ILE A 297 -3.17 -28.77 4.75
C ILE A 297 -2.73 -27.75 5.81
N LYS A 298 -2.47 -28.23 7.03
CA LYS A 298 -1.89 -27.45 8.14
C LYS A 298 -0.39 -27.19 7.89
N LYS A 299 -0.08 -26.30 6.96
CA LYS A 299 1.26 -25.72 6.81
C LYS A 299 1.15 -24.22 7.08
N ASN A 300 1.85 -23.74 8.11
CA ASN A 300 1.91 -22.32 8.41
C ASN A 300 2.60 -21.60 7.25
N MET A 301 1.90 -20.65 6.63
CA MET A 301 2.47 -19.88 5.52
C MET A 301 3.27 -18.68 6.01
N PHE A 302 2.86 -18.13 7.15
CA PHE A 302 3.38 -16.89 7.71
C PHE A 302 4.02 -17.14 9.08
N LYS A 303 5.00 -16.33 9.47
CA LYS A 303 5.58 -16.37 10.83
C LYS A 303 4.88 -15.39 11.77
N ASN A 304 4.35 -14.29 11.23
CA ASN A 304 3.60 -13.25 11.93
C ASN A 304 2.48 -12.73 11.01
N GLU A 305 1.40 -12.19 11.58
CA GLU A 305 0.26 -11.58 10.88
C GLU A 305 0.65 -10.51 9.85
N LEU A 306 1.67 -9.70 10.14
CA LEU A 306 2.21 -8.64 9.28
C LEU A 306 2.74 -9.17 7.95
N HIS A 307 3.22 -10.42 7.93
CA HIS A 307 3.76 -11.03 6.72
C HIS A 307 2.69 -11.16 5.62
N CYS A 308 1.41 -11.26 6.00
CA CYS A 308 0.30 -11.30 5.04
C CYS A 308 0.25 -10.00 4.23
N GLU A 309 0.29 -8.85 4.92
CA GLU A 309 0.25 -7.53 4.29
C GLU A 309 1.50 -7.27 3.45
N ILE A 310 2.70 -7.58 3.99
CA ILE A 310 3.98 -7.43 3.26
C ILE A 310 3.96 -8.24 1.96
N ALA A 311 3.47 -9.47 2.01
CA ALA A 311 3.37 -10.34 0.84
C ALA A 311 2.35 -9.84 -0.20
N CYS A 312 1.44 -8.94 0.15
CA CYS A 312 0.46 -8.36 -0.78
C CYS A 312 0.91 -7.03 -1.42
N ARG A 313 2.05 -6.45 -1.01
CA ARG A 313 2.51 -5.15 -1.53
C ARG A 313 2.81 -5.12 -3.02
N PHE A 314 3.03 -6.28 -3.64
CA PHE A 314 3.25 -6.40 -5.08
C PHE A 314 2.11 -5.80 -5.92
N ILE A 315 0.90 -5.71 -5.36
CA ILE A 315 -0.28 -5.10 -6.01
C ILE A 315 -0.03 -3.65 -6.44
N ARG A 316 0.83 -2.90 -5.73
CA ARG A 316 1.13 -1.51 -6.10
C ARG A 316 1.69 -1.38 -7.51
N ASN A 317 2.49 -2.38 -7.90
CA ASN A 317 3.19 -2.44 -9.18
C ASN A 317 2.49 -3.38 -10.17
N ASN A 318 1.73 -4.38 -9.70
CA ASN A 318 1.02 -5.35 -10.52
C ASN A 318 -0.48 -5.25 -10.29
N ARG A 319 -1.20 -4.62 -11.22
CA ARG A 319 -2.63 -4.26 -11.05
C ARG A 319 -3.53 -5.04 -11.99
N ASN A 320 -3.22 -6.31 -12.20
CA ASN A 320 -3.97 -7.21 -13.06
C ASN A 320 -4.92 -8.11 -12.25
N PRO A 321 -5.90 -8.77 -12.90
CA PRO A 321 -6.83 -9.68 -12.22
C PRO A 321 -6.14 -10.85 -11.51
N GLU A 322 -5.00 -11.33 -12.02
CA GLU A 322 -4.23 -12.41 -11.40
C GLU A 322 -3.63 -11.96 -10.05
N ALA A 323 -3.17 -10.72 -9.96
CA ALA A 323 -2.70 -10.14 -8.71
C ALA A 323 -3.82 -10.03 -7.67
N TYR A 324 -5.04 -9.73 -8.11
CA TYR A 324 -6.23 -9.74 -7.25
C TYR A 324 -6.50 -11.13 -6.66
N GLN A 325 -6.54 -12.17 -7.51
CA GLN A 325 -6.76 -13.54 -7.05
C GLN A 325 -5.67 -14.01 -6.09
N LEU A 326 -4.40 -13.68 -6.38
CA LEU A 326 -3.29 -14.03 -5.51
C LEU A 326 -3.38 -13.32 -4.15
N MET A 327 -3.74 -12.04 -4.11
CA MET A 327 -3.94 -11.30 -2.87
C MET A 327 -5.08 -11.88 -2.04
N LYS A 328 -6.22 -12.18 -2.67
CA LYS A 328 -7.38 -12.81 -2.01
C LYS A 328 -6.96 -14.13 -1.36
N TYR A 329 -6.18 -14.95 -2.08
CA TYR A 329 -5.62 -16.19 -1.56
C TYR A 329 -4.70 -15.94 -0.35
N ILE A 330 -3.74 -15.02 -0.45
CA ILE A 330 -2.80 -14.69 0.64
C ILE A 330 -3.54 -14.24 1.90
N PHE A 331 -4.50 -13.33 1.79
CA PHE A 331 -5.27 -12.86 2.95
C PHE A 331 -6.20 -13.93 3.51
N SER A 332 -6.84 -14.75 2.67
CA SER A 332 -7.67 -15.86 3.16
C SER A 332 -6.85 -16.85 3.99
N GLU A 333 -5.64 -17.17 3.56
CA GLU A 333 -4.69 -17.98 4.33
C GLU A 333 -4.23 -17.28 5.61
N GLY A 334 -4.04 -15.95 5.55
CA GLY A 334 -3.73 -15.14 6.73
C GLY A 334 -4.84 -15.19 7.78
N ILE A 335 -6.11 -15.07 7.35
CA ILE A 335 -7.29 -15.19 8.20
C ILE A 335 -7.40 -16.60 8.79
N LEU A 336 -7.12 -17.64 8.02
CA LEU A 336 -7.13 -19.01 8.54
C LEU A 336 -6.06 -19.24 9.61
N GLN A 337 -4.89 -18.61 9.46
CA GLN A 337 -3.79 -18.78 10.40
C GLN A 337 -3.92 -17.89 11.64
N TYR A 338 -4.44 -16.67 11.49
CA TYR A 338 -4.60 -15.70 12.57
C TYR A 338 -6.03 -15.18 12.63
N SER A 339 -6.99 -16.09 12.82
CA SER A 339 -8.41 -15.76 12.84
C SER A 339 -8.74 -14.69 13.87
N ASP A 340 -8.03 -14.62 15.00
CA ASP A 340 -8.33 -13.67 16.07
C ASP A 340 -7.71 -12.29 15.86
N CYS A 341 -6.92 -12.12 14.80
CA CYS A 341 -6.24 -10.86 14.51
C CYS A 341 -7.13 -9.91 13.68
N THR A 342 -7.77 -8.94 14.34
CA THR A 342 -8.59 -7.88 13.75
C THR A 342 -7.89 -7.16 12.58
N LYS A 343 -6.59 -6.91 12.72
CA LYS A 343 -5.77 -6.21 11.73
C LYS A 343 -5.75 -6.87 10.35
N ILE A 344 -5.80 -8.21 10.28
CA ILE A 344 -5.80 -8.91 8.98
C ILE A 344 -7.08 -8.61 8.20
N TYR A 345 -8.24 -8.60 8.87
CA TYR A 345 -9.52 -8.27 8.24
C TYR A 345 -9.55 -6.83 7.74
N ILE A 346 -9.08 -5.88 8.56
CA ILE A 346 -8.99 -4.47 8.18
C ILE A 346 -8.07 -4.28 6.97
N ASN A 347 -6.86 -4.86 7.02
CA ASN A 347 -5.91 -4.79 5.90
C ASN A 347 -6.50 -5.42 4.64
N PHE A 348 -7.12 -6.59 4.76
CA PHE A 348 -7.73 -7.26 3.63
C PHE A 348 -8.80 -6.39 2.99
N TRP A 349 -9.69 -5.78 3.80
CA TRP A 349 -10.71 -4.86 3.31
C TRP A 349 -10.11 -3.68 2.54
N PHE A 350 -9.09 -3.01 3.08
CA PHE A 350 -8.47 -1.87 2.39
C PHE A 350 -7.72 -2.24 1.11
N TYR A 351 -7.04 -3.39 1.09
CA TYR A 351 -6.40 -3.93 -0.11
C TYR A 351 -7.42 -4.25 -1.19
N PHE A 352 -8.49 -4.94 -0.80
CA PHE A 352 -9.60 -5.29 -1.67
C PHE A 352 -10.26 -4.05 -2.23
N TYR A 353 -10.68 -3.12 -1.36
CA TYR A 353 -11.33 -1.88 -1.73
C TYR A 353 -10.47 -1.07 -2.70
N SER A 354 -9.20 -0.87 -2.38
CA SER A 354 -8.26 -0.10 -3.23
C SER A 354 -8.17 -0.70 -4.63
N LEU A 355 -7.98 -2.02 -4.70
CA LEU A 355 -7.82 -2.73 -5.96
C LEU A 355 -9.13 -2.75 -6.76
N ARG A 356 -10.28 -2.92 -6.11
CA ARG A 356 -11.60 -2.80 -6.72
C ARG A 356 -11.80 -1.42 -7.34
N THR A 357 -11.55 -0.35 -6.59
CA THR A 357 -11.69 1.02 -7.11
C THR A 357 -10.76 1.26 -8.30
N PHE A 358 -9.49 0.84 -8.20
CA PHE A 358 -8.56 0.96 -9.32
C PHE A 358 -9.00 0.16 -10.56
N LEU A 359 -9.43 -1.08 -10.37
CA LEU A 359 -9.88 -1.95 -11.46
C LEU A 359 -11.17 -1.42 -12.07
N TYR A 360 -12.10 -0.91 -11.28
CA TYR A 360 -13.32 -0.26 -11.75
C TYR A 360 -13.02 0.96 -12.62
N ASP A 361 -12.07 1.80 -12.20
CA ASP A 361 -11.67 3.01 -12.92
C ASP A 361 -10.90 2.72 -14.22
N ASN A 362 -10.07 1.68 -14.26
CA ASN A 362 -9.14 1.41 -15.37
C ASN A 362 -9.56 0.25 -16.29
N TYR A 363 -10.26 -0.75 -15.76
CA TYR A 363 -10.65 -1.97 -16.44
C TYR A 363 -12.16 -2.19 -16.30
N ARG A 364 -12.95 -1.38 -17.01
CA ARG A 364 -14.43 -1.38 -16.95
C ARG A 364 -15.10 -2.72 -17.29
N LYS A 365 -14.37 -3.67 -17.90
CA LYS A 365 -14.82 -5.06 -18.17
C LYS A 365 -14.77 -5.97 -16.94
N LEU A 366 -14.24 -5.54 -15.80
CA LEU A 366 -14.10 -6.38 -14.61
C LEU A 366 -15.35 -6.47 -13.73
N SER A 367 -16.47 -5.84 -14.09
CA SER A 367 -17.76 -6.05 -13.40
C SER A 367 -18.21 -7.52 -13.42
N SER A 368 -17.70 -8.33 -14.35
CA SER A 368 -17.95 -9.78 -14.40
C SER A 368 -17.14 -10.60 -13.38
N TYR A 369 -16.08 -10.05 -12.78
CA TYR A 369 -15.24 -10.75 -11.79
C TYR A 369 -15.56 -10.39 -10.35
N MET A 370 -16.23 -9.25 -10.11
CA MET A 370 -16.65 -8.79 -8.79
C MET A 370 -18.17 -8.71 -8.75
N ASP A 371 -18.79 -9.86 -8.49
CA ASP A 371 -20.23 -9.95 -8.28
C ASP A 371 -20.63 -9.21 -6.98
N ASN A 372 -21.89 -8.80 -6.88
CA ASN A 372 -22.46 -8.19 -5.67
C ASN A 372 -22.26 -9.07 -4.43
N SER A 373 -22.18 -10.39 -4.61
CA SER A 373 -21.81 -11.35 -3.56
C SER A 373 -20.40 -11.12 -2.99
N GLU A 374 -19.41 -10.77 -3.82
CA GLU A 374 -18.05 -10.47 -3.34
C GLU A 374 -18.01 -9.17 -2.54
N ILE A 375 -18.78 -8.16 -2.96
CA ILE A 375 -18.90 -6.89 -2.23
C ILE A 375 -19.53 -7.13 -0.85
N LYS A 376 -20.58 -7.95 -0.79
CA LYS A 376 -21.21 -8.33 0.48
C LYS A 376 -20.23 -9.08 1.38
N ASN A 377 -19.49 -10.05 0.84
CA ASN A 377 -18.45 -10.79 1.57
C ASN A 377 -17.33 -9.87 2.07
N MET A 378 -16.97 -8.84 1.30
CA MET A 378 -16.00 -7.83 1.72
C MET A 378 -16.53 -7.04 2.93
N ASN A 379 -17.78 -6.55 2.88
CA ASN A 379 -18.35 -5.78 3.99
C ASN A 379 -18.46 -6.63 5.27
N GLN A 380 -18.70 -7.94 5.15
CA GLN A 380 -18.66 -8.86 6.29
C GLN A 380 -17.30 -8.90 6.99
N LEU A 381 -16.18 -8.65 6.28
CA LEU A 381 -14.86 -8.59 6.92
C LEU A 381 -14.79 -7.49 7.98
N ILE A 382 -15.45 -6.35 7.75
CA ILE A 382 -15.49 -5.23 8.69
C ILE A 382 -16.38 -5.55 9.89
N GLU A 383 -17.52 -6.20 9.69
CA GLU A 383 -18.36 -6.66 10.79
C GLU A 383 -17.64 -7.70 11.67
N ILE A 384 -16.92 -8.64 11.05
CA ILE A 384 -16.06 -9.59 11.78
C ILE A 384 -14.98 -8.83 12.56
N ALA A 385 -14.31 -7.85 11.94
CA ALA A 385 -13.30 -7.04 12.61
C ALA A 385 -13.87 -6.28 13.82
N LYS A 386 -15.08 -5.71 13.69
CA LYS A 386 -15.79 -5.00 14.76
C LYS A 386 -16.09 -5.90 15.96
N SER A 387 -16.43 -7.17 15.72
CA SER A 387 -16.71 -8.15 16.79
C SER A 387 -15.47 -8.56 17.62
N LYS A 388 -14.25 -8.36 17.10
CA LYS A 388 -12.99 -8.89 17.68
C LYS A 388 -12.31 -7.95 18.69
N LYS A 389 -13.08 -7.13 19.43
CA LYS A 389 -12.57 -6.14 20.41
C LYS A 389 -11.40 -5.30 19.83
N PRO A 390 -11.65 -4.53 18.77
CA PRO A 390 -10.62 -3.71 18.13
C PRO A 390 -9.98 -2.73 19.12
N THR A 391 -8.68 -2.52 18.98
CA THR A 391 -8.00 -1.38 19.62
C THR A 391 -8.63 -0.06 19.18
N SER A 392 -8.40 1.04 19.92
CA SER A 392 -8.96 2.36 19.58
C SER A 392 -8.64 2.81 18.16
N ARG A 393 -7.46 2.41 17.67
CA ARG A 393 -7.00 2.65 16.31
C ARG A 393 -7.70 1.77 15.27
N GLU A 394 -7.82 0.49 15.53
CA GLU A 394 -8.56 -0.43 14.66
C GLU A 394 -10.02 0.01 14.56
N THR A 395 -10.59 0.49 15.66
CA THR A 395 -11.92 1.11 15.72
C THR A 395 -12.01 2.29 14.76
N PHE A 396 -11.04 3.21 14.76
CA PHE A 396 -11.00 4.32 13.81
C PHE A 396 -10.97 3.85 12.34
N LEU A 397 -10.14 2.84 12.02
CA LEU A 397 -10.04 2.29 10.67
C LEU A 397 -11.33 1.57 10.23
N ILE A 398 -11.98 0.86 11.15
CA ILE A 398 -13.29 0.23 10.96
C ILE A 398 -14.34 1.32 10.68
N THR A 399 -14.41 2.38 11.49
CA THR A 399 -15.33 3.50 11.28
C THR A 399 -15.10 4.18 9.93
N LEU A 400 -13.83 4.35 9.52
CA LEU A 400 -13.49 4.89 8.22
C LEU A 400 -13.98 3.99 7.08
N ALA A 401 -13.83 2.66 7.21
CA ALA A 401 -14.34 1.70 6.26
C ALA A 401 -15.87 1.73 6.18
N ILE A 402 -16.57 1.73 7.32
CA ILE A 402 -18.04 1.83 7.40
C ILE A 402 -18.54 3.09 6.70
N HIS A 403 -17.99 4.26 7.03
CA HIS A 403 -18.36 5.52 6.40
C HIS A 403 -18.10 5.49 4.87
N THR A 404 -17.07 4.77 4.42
CA THR A 404 -16.78 4.59 3.00
C THR A 404 -17.82 3.71 2.32
N ILE A 405 -18.26 2.63 2.98
CA ILE A 405 -19.35 1.75 2.52
C ILE A 405 -20.66 2.55 2.40
N GLU A 406 -21.06 3.25 3.46
CA GLU A 406 -22.28 4.06 3.48
C GLU A 406 -22.29 5.13 2.38
N LYS A 407 -21.14 5.75 2.11
CA LYS A 407 -20.99 6.74 1.05
C LYS A 407 -21.20 6.12 -0.34
N GLU A 408 -20.81 4.87 -0.55
CA GLU A 408 -21.05 4.17 -1.80
C GLU A 408 -22.51 3.74 -1.94
N GLU A 409 -23.11 3.22 -0.89
CA GLU A 409 -24.53 2.86 -0.86
C GLU A 409 -25.40 4.09 -1.14
N LYS A 410 -25.10 5.24 -0.54
CA LYS A 410 -25.78 6.52 -0.83
C LYS A 410 -25.64 6.96 -2.29
N LYS A 411 -24.50 6.71 -2.93
CA LYS A 411 -24.30 7.01 -4.36
C LYS A 411 -25.13 6.09 -5.25
N LEU A 412 -25.33 4.84 -4.83
CA LEU A 412 -26.17 3.86 -5.53
C LEU A 412 -27.66 4.15 -5.32
N SER A 413 -28.08 4.57 -4.11
CA SER A 413 -29.47 4.83 -3.76
C SER A 413 -29.99 6.18 -4.25
N ASN A 414 -29.15 7.23 -4.34
CA ASN A 414 -29.58 8.57 -4.73
C ASN A 414 -29.79 8.77 -6.25
N GLY A 415 -29.84 7.70 -7.04
CA GLY A 415 -30.44 7.75 -8.38
C GLY A 415 -29.87 8.81 -9.32
N ASP A 416 -28.56 8.78 -9.62
CA ASP A 416 -28.07 9.37 -10.87
C ASP A 416 -28.42 8.39 -12.03
N ASN A 417 -29.71 8.12 -12.27
CA ASN A 417 -30.15 7.33 -13.42
C ASN A 417 -29.62 7.93 -14.73
N HIS A 418 -29.45 9.26 -14.78
CA HIS A 418 -28.85 9.96 -15.90
C HIS A 418 -27.34 9.67 -16.06
N LYS A 419 -26.55 9.52 -14.98
CA LYS A 419 -25.15 9.07 -15.14
C LYS A 419 -25.08 7.60 -15.47
N ILE A 420 -25.94 6.75 -14.92
CA ILE A 420 -25.94 5.32 -15.22
C ILE A 420 -26.25 5.10 -16.71
N GLU A 421 -27.20 5.84 -17.27
CA GLU A 421 -27.57 5.81 -18.69
C GLU A 421 -26.49 6.43 -19.60
N ILE A 422 -25.87 7.56 -19.22
CA ILE A 422 -24.69 8.13 -19.90
C ILE A 422 -23.47 7.19 -19.78
N THR A 423 -23.33 6.46 -18.67
CA THR A 423 -22.29 5.45 -18.53
C THR A 423 -22.57 4.22 -19.36
N ASN A 424 -23.82 3.76 -19.46
CA ASN A 424 -24.20 2.60 -20.26
C ASN A 424 -24.08 2.90 -21.77
N THR A 425 -24.51 4.08 -22.22
CA THR A 425 -24.30 4.54 -23.60
C THR A 425 -22.81 4.76 -23.91
N SER A 426 -22.00 5.27 -22.97
CA SER A 426 -20.54 5.35 -23.16
C SER A 426 -19.81 3.99 -23.04
N ILE A 427 -20.36 3.02 -22.31
CA ILE A 427 -19.88 1.63 -22.23
C ILE A 427 -20.14 0.92 -23.56
N GLU A 428 -21.38 0.98 -24.04
CA GLU A 428 -21.80 0.40 -25.31
C GLU A 428 -20.98 0.98 -26.47
N TYR A 429 -20.81 2.32 -26.50
CA TYR A 429 -19.92 3.00 -27.44
C TYR A 429 -18.49 2.46 -27.41
N ARG A 430 -17.88 2.30 -26.21
CA ARG A 430 -16.50 1.80 -26.08
C ARG A 430 -16.37 0.32 -26.43
N LEU A 431 -17.38 -0.50 -26.12
CA LEU A 431 -17.39 -1.92 -26.45
C LEU A 431 -17.52 -2.15 -27.95
N LEU A 432 -18.45 -1.42 -28.60
CA LEU A 432 -18.58 -1.45 -30.05
C LEU A 432 -17.30 -0.95 -30.72
N LYS A 433 -16.71 0.14 -30.23
CA LYS A 433 -15.43 0.66 -30.75
C LYS A 433 -14.29 -0.34 -30.60
N SER A 434 -14.13 -0.94 -29.43
CA SER A 434 -13.10 -1.95 -29.19
C SER A 434 -13.30 -3.20 -30.05
N SER A 435 -14.55 -3.63 -30.24
CA SER A 435 -14.86 -4.79 -31.07
C SER A 435 -14.58 -4.52 -32.55
N ALA A 436 -14.93 -3.32 -33.05
CA ALA A 436 -14.61 -2.91 -34.42
C ALA A 436 -13.09 -2.87 -34.64
N ILE A 437 -12.34 -2.27 -33.72
CA ILE A 437 -10.86 -2.22 -33.77
C ILE A 437 -10.25 -3.63 -33.73
N GLU A 438 -10.76 -4.52 -32.89
CA GLU A 438 -10.25 -5.90 -32.80
C GLU A 438 -10.40 -6.64 -34.13
N TYR A 439 -11.56 -6.54 -34.77
CA TYR A 439 -11.78 -7.15 -36.09
C TYR A 439 -10.96 -6.48 -37.19
N HIS A 440 -10.79 -5.16 -37.14
CA HIS A 440 -9.92 -4.42 -38.06
C HIS A 440 -8.47 -4.89 -37.94
N VAL A 441 -7.93 -5.03 -36.72
CA VAL A 441 -6.56 -5.54 -36.49
C VAL A 441 -6.42 -6.99 -36.96
N LYS A 442 -7.43 -7.84 -36.72
CA LYS A 442 -7.44 -9.22 -37.23
C LYS A 442 -7.40 -9.24 -38.76
N ALA A 443 -8.22 -8.42 -39.43
CA ALA A 443 -8.21 -8.30 -40.88
C ALA A 443 -6.83 -7.83 -41.41
N LEU A 444 -6.24 -6.80 -40.82
CA LEU A 444 -4.89 -6.33 -41.18
C LEU A 444 -3.82 -7.41 -40.98
N ASN A 445 -3.94 -8.22 -39.92
CA ASN A 445 -3.01 -9.30 -39.66
C ASN A 445 -3.15 -10.42 -40.70
N GLU A 446 -4.38 -10.77 -41.13
CA GLU A 446 -4.59 -11.72 -42.24
C GLU A 446 -4.01 -11.18 -43.55
N VAL A 447 -4.21 -9.90 -43.88
CA VAL A 447 -3.58 -9.27 -45.06
C VAL A 447 -2.05 -9.37 -44.97
N LYS A 448 -1.46 -9.07 -43.82
CA LYS A 448 -0.02 -9.17 -43.60
C LYS A 448 0.48 -10.61 -43.77
N VAL A 449 -0.23 -11.59 -43.22
CA VAL A 449 0.11 -13.01 -43.33
C VAL A 449 0.04 -13.44 -44.79
N LEU A 450 -1.04 -13.10 -45.50
CA LEU A 450 -1.22 -13.39 -46.92
C LEU A 450 -0.10 -12.77 -47.78
N LEU A 451 0.23 -11.50 -47.57
CA LEU A 451 1.31 -10.83 -48.31
C LEU A 451 2.68 -11.45 -48.01
N LYS A 452 2.93 -11.85 -46.76
CA LYS A 452 4.19 -12.50 -46.38
C LYS A 452 4.30 -13.88 -47.02
N SER A 453 3.22 -14.65 -47.06
CA SER A 453 3.20 -15.97 -47.66
C SER A 453 3.33 -15.90 -49.18
N LEU A 454 2.63 -14.96 -49.84
CA LEU A 454 2.77 -14.72 -51.29
C LEU A 454 4.18 -14.30 -51.70
N LYS A 455 4.88 -13.53 -50.86
CA LYS A 455 6.29 -13.16 -51.11
C LYS A 455 7.26 -14.32 -50.91
N ALA A 456 6.93 -15.28 -50.06
CA ALA A 456 7.82 -16.37 -49.66
C ALA A 456 7.64 -17.65 -50.49
N SER A 457 6.46 -17.90 -51.07
CA SER A 457 6.22 -19.17 -51.77
C SER A 457 6.61 -19.14 -53.24
N SER A 458 7.15 -20.25 -53.71
CA SER A 458 7.24 -20.63 -55.12
C SER A 458 6.38 -21.86 -55.46
N ASN A 459 5.57 -22.36 -54.51
CA ASN A 459 4.94 -23.68 -54.59
C ASN A 459 3.42 -23.61 -54.75
N ILE A 460 2.88 -24.37 -55.71
CA ILE A 460 1.44 -24.49 -56.02
C ILE A 460 0.64 -25.12 -54.84
N LYS A 461 1.30 -25.83 -53.92
CA LYS A 461 0.61 -26.38 -52.74
C LYS A 461 0.17 -25.30 -51.73
N ASP A 462 0.77 -24.12 -51.77
CA ASP A 462 0.44 -23.01 -50.88
C ASP A 462 -0.86 -22.28 -51.29
N THR A 463 -1.42 -22.62 -52.47
CA THR A 463 -2.68 -22.05 -52.97
C THR A 463 -3.86 -22.35 -52.04
N TYR A 464 -3.90 -23.53 -51.41
CA TYR A 464 -4.93 -23.86 -50.40
C TYR A 464 -4.84 -22.96 -49.16
N TYR A 465 -3.62 -22.65 -48.72
CA TYR A 465 -3.40 -21.74 -47.59
C TYR A 465 -3.83 -20.30 -47.92
N TYR A 466 -3.62 -19.85 -49.17
CA TYR A 466 -4.09 -18.53 -49.61
C TYR A 466 -5.61 -18.44 -49.63
N ILE A 467 -6.28 -19.49 -50.10
CA ILE A 467 -7.73 -19.56 -50.10
C ILE A 467 -8.27 -19.44 -48.66
N ASP A 468 -7.63 -20.07 -47.68
CA ASP A 468 -8.05 -19.97 -46.28
C ASP A 468 -7.78 -18.59 -45.67
N CYS A 469 -6.64 -17.97 -45.96
CA CYS A 469 -6.36 -16.58 -45.58
C CYS A 469 -7.41 -15.61 -46.16
N ILE A 470 -7.78 -15.78 -47.44
CA ILE A 470 -8.80 -14.96 -48.11
C ILE A 470 -10.18 -15.16 -47.46
N LYS A 471 -10.57 -16.40 -47.15
CA LYS A 471 -11.83 -16.69 -46.44
C LYS A 471 -11.87 -16.05 -45.05
N ASN A 472 -10.77 -16.12 -44.31
CA ASN A 472 -10.66 -15.50 -42.99
C ASN A 472 -10.71 -13.97 -43.09
N LEU A 473 -10.03 -13.39 -44.09
CA LEU A 473 -10.08 -11.96 -44.37
C LEU A 473 -11.52 -11.51 -44.65
N ALA A 474 -12.22 -12.15 -45.57
CA ALA A 474 -13.62 -11.83 -45.89
C ALA A 474 -14.54 -11.95 -44.66
N LYS A 475 -14.31 -12.96 -43.80
CA LYS A 475 -15.05 -13.11 -42.55
C LYS A 475 -14.80 -11.96 -41.58
N TYR A 476 -13.55 -11.52 -41.40
CA TYR A 476 -13.22 -10.42 -40.50
C TYR A 476 -13.64 -9.06 -41.08
N GLU A 477 -13.53 -8.87 -42.38
CA GLU A 477 -14.04 -7.70 -43.11
C GLU A 477 -15.53 -7.52 -42.87
N ASN A 478 -16.35 -8.54 -43.11
CA ASN A 478 -17.81 -8.48 -42.90
C ASN A 478 -18.18 -8.16 -41.44
N LYS A 479 -17.48 -8.78 -40.48
CA LYS A 479 -17.70 -8.50 -39.06
C LYS A 479 -17.28 -7.08 -38.67
N CYS A 480 -16.15 -6.63 -39.20
CA CYS A 480 -15.62 -5.29 -38.97
C CYS A 480 -16.58 -4.23 -39.54
N TYR A 481 -17.03 -4.41 -40.78
CA TYR A 481 -18.02 -3.57 -41.45
C TYR A 481 -19.33 -3.50 -40.67
N SER A 482 -19.89 -4.64 -40.27
CA SER A 482 -21.09 -4.70 -39.43
C SER A 482 -20.93 -3.91 -38.12
N LYS A 483 -19.77 -4.03 -37.46
CA LYS A 483 -19.51 -3.31 -36.21
C LYS A 483 -19.27 -1.82 -36.39
N TYR A 484 -18.62 -1.38 -37.47
CA TYR A 484 -18.50 0.04 -37.76
C TYR A 484 -19.84 0.66 -38.16
N ASN A 485 -20.67 -0.03 -38.95
CA ASN A 485 -22.01 0.43 -39.30
C ASN A 485 -22.92 0.56 -38.08
N GLU A 486 -22.94 -0.45 -37.19
CA GLU A 486 -23.67 -0.40 -35.92
C GLU A 486 -23.25 0.80 -35.06
N LEU A 487 -21.96 1.11 -35.08
CA LEU A 487 -21.35 2.15 -34.27
C LEU A 487 -21.59 3.55 -34.86
N ILE A 488 -21.55 3.70 -36.18
CA ILE A 488 -21.86 4.95 -36.89
C ILE A 488 -23.35 5.28 -36.79
N SER A 489 -24.24 4.27 -36.90
CA SER A 489 -25.69 4.48 -36.82
C SER A 489 -26.15 4.85 -35.41
N LYS A 490 -25.52 4.27 -34.37
CA LYS A 490 -25.85 4.57 -32.96
C LYS A 490 -25.20 5.84 -32.42
N TYR A 491 -24.00 6.19 -32.89
CA TYR A 491 -23.21 7.30 -32.35
C TYR A 491 -22.67 8.18 -33.46
N GLU A 492 -23.56 9.00 -34.04
CA GLU A 492 -23.24 9.85 -35.18
C GLU A 492 -21.99 10.73 -34.94
N LYS A 493 -21.16 10.81 -35.99
CA LYS A 493 -20.20 11.90 -36.28
C LYS A 493 -19.11 12.19 -35.23
N THR A 494 -18.72 11.22 -34.41
CA THR A 494 -17.45 11.38 -33.66
C THR A 494 -16.25 11.24 -34.60
N LYS A 495 -15.52 12.34 -34.84
CA LYS A 495 -14.37 12.44 -35.76
C LYS A 495 -13.38 11.27 -35.67
N SER A 496 -13.13 10.78 -34.44
CA SER A 496 -12.22 9.65 -34.21
C SER A 496 -12.69 8.31 -34.80
N ILE A 497 -14.00 8.08 -34.91
CA ILE A 497 -14.58 6.85 -35.44
C ILE A 497 -14.64 6.90 -36.96
N LEU A 498 -15.07 8.04 -37.50
CA LEU A 498 -15.06 8.25 -38.95
C LEU A 498 -13.65 8.05 -39.50
N HIS A 499 -12.64 8.58 -38.80
CA HIS A 499 -11.25 8.35 -39.17
C HIS A 499 -10.86 6.86 -39.16
N LEU A 500 -11.21 6.11 -38.11
CA LEU A 500 -10.92 4.67 -38.03
C LEU A 500 -11.67 3.86 -39.11
N TYR A 501 -12.90 4.27 -39.43
CA TYR A 501 -13.70 3.63 -40.45
C TYR A 501 -13.18 3.94 -41.86
N VAL A 502 -12.74 5.17 -42.11
CA VAL A 502 -12.04 5.56 -43.35
C VAL A 502 -10.78 4.72 -43.54
N ILE A 503 -9.96 4.55 -42.50
CA ILE A 503 -8.77 3.69 -42.54
C ILE A 503 -9.16 2.25 -42.90
N PHE A 504 -10.26 1.73 -42.34
CA PHE A 504 -10.77 0.40 -42.65
C PHE A 504 -11.21 0.27 -44.12
N ILE A 505 -12.00 1.22 -44.62
CA ILE A 505 -12.47 1.23 -46.02
C ILE A 505 -11.30 1.28 -47.00
N VAL A 506 -10.30 2.13 -46.73
CA VAL A 506 -9.14 2.30 -47.61
C VAL A 506 -8.22 1.08 -47.55
N ASN A 507 -7.86 0.62 -46.35
CA ASN A 507 -6.81 -0.38 -46.18
C ASN A 507 -7.30 -1.83 -46.28
N ILE A 508 -8.57 -2.10 -45.98
CA ILE A 508 -9.12 -3.46 -45.99
C ILE A 508 -10.09 -3.65 -47.15
N MET A 509 -11.07 -2.75 -47.33
CA MET A 509 -12.09 -2.90 -48.38
C MET A 509 -11.60 -2.44 -49.76
N ASN A 510 -10.50 -1.68 -49.83
CA ASN A 510 -9.94 -1.10 -51.05
C ASN A 510 -10.98 -0.25 -51.84
N GLN A 511 -11.80 0.53 -51.13
CA GLN A 511 -12.84 1.39 -51.71
C GLN A 511 -12.61 2.87 -51.37
N PRO A 512 -11.51 3.50 -51.85
CA PRO A 512 -11.15 4.86 -51.45
C PRO A 512 -12.21 5.90 -51.83
N GLU A 513 -12.94 5.69 -52.94
CA GLU A 513 -14.04 6.56 -53.38
C GLU A 513 -15.18 6.61 -52.34
N HIS A 514 -15.50 5.47 -51.73
CA HIS A 514 -16.53 5.39 -50.69
C HIS A 514 -16.07 6.06 -49.38
N ALA A 515 -14.76 6.14 -49.13
CA ALA A 515 -14.21 6.80 -47.95
C ALA A 515 -14.32 8.34 -48.00
N VAL A 516 -14.37 8.94 -49.20
CA VAL A 516 -14.50 10.40 -49.39
C VAL A 516 -15.80 10.93 -48.77
N ASN A 517 -16.87 10.14 -48.82
CA ASN A 517 -18.19 10.50 -48.26
C ASN A 517 -18.18 10.71 -46.73
N TYR A 518 -17.09 10.34 -46.04
CA TYR A 518 -16.96 10.43 -44.58
C TYR A 518 -15.88 11.45 -44.14
N TYR A 519 -15.29 12.21 -45.07
CA TYR A 519 -14.26 13.23 -44.81
C TYR A 519 -14.78 14.67 -44.63
N ILE A 520 -16.05 14.92 -44.95
CA ILE A 520 -16.77 16.21 -44.78
C ILE A 520 -17.39 16.26 -43.38
#